data_AF-A0A849IBC7-F1
#
_entry.id   AF-A0A849IBC7-F1
#
_cell.length_a   1.000
_cell.length_b   1.000
_cell.length_c   1.000
_cell.angle_alpha   90.00
_cell.angle_beta   90.00
_cell.angle_gamma   90.00
#
_symmetry.space_group_name_H-M   'P 1'
#
loop_
_entity.id
_entity.type
_entity.pdbx_description
1 polymer ?
#
loop_
_entity_poly.entity_id
_entity_poly.type
_entity_poly.pdbx_seq_one_letter_code
_entity_poly.pdbx_strand_id
1 'polypeptide(L)'
;MFKWFDSAAKHPLSSPRKAKEVLADLPKDNPQELLDELSVWMESLGSAGLQSRVEVLQLFDQFAQPACRALEQEYLASGQGRSGRTGHVLHRFHELLGNSLSFCVESYRSGEKGAGEVRRQIPQLLCRTMKALGSRYRWEHLHAGFVSEDIWEKLYRLYAYAEKTGNAHLPFVLYPVQGRQTSIAREFLKTLMIACSAPDSLAPREFGIACHLASLLSHHFVISPHQAYTHYVDLASMKAPSRLKSPLPNSSMLRFFGAGKAFEVMVMLSDDSSNGVVRQITRGGEFPLETTRMVLKHLQAQWQSQPKSRSHSRLRTSVPIQVARNLDLSDVETWTSENISESGFDAVPLQVPAWEKVSLLFFSGRERPSNLCIIRRMNRDAARRWHIGAEILSSHLHPVQLSAAGLNLNGLLVRMDERKVEIAVETTGFSSTERYEADLGGKMHTLIPLELLGRGSGFNLWRFHIA
;
A
#
# COMPACT_ATOMS: atom_id res chain seq x y z
N MET A 1 5.54 29.43 18.61
CA MET A 1 6.69 29.44 19.55
C MET A 1 6.14 29.63 20.96
N PHE A 2 5.75 28.55 21.64
CA PHE A 2 5.17 28.62 22.98
C PHE A 2 6.25 28.48 24.05
N LYS A 3 6.42 29.51 24.89
CA LYS A 3 7.29 29.53 26.07
C LYS A 3 6.59 28.85 27.25
N TRP A 4 6.82 27.57 27.49
CA TRP A 4 6.46 26.93 28.77
C TRP A 4 7.51 25.89 29.16
N PHE A 5 8.58 26.34 29.81
CA PHE A 5 9.42 25.48 30.64
C PHE A 5 9.77 26.25 31.91
N ASP A 6 8.87 26.23 32.88
CA ASP A 6 9.19 26.52 34.27
C ASP A 6 9.35 25.18 35.00
N SER A 7 10.55 24.91 35.51
CA SER A 7 10.95 23.58 36.00
C SER A 7 10.23 23.15 37.29
N ALA A 8 9.45 24.03 37.90
CA ALA A 8 8.63 23.75 39.08
C ALA A 8 7.17 23.32 38.75
N ALA A 9 6.70 23.49 37.50
CA ALA A 9 5.35 23.11 37.12
C ALA A 9 5.28 21.61 36.75
N LYS A 10 4.47 20.82 37.46
CA LYS A 10 4.17 19.42 37.07
C LYS A 10 3.78 19.37 35.59
N HIS A 11 4.61 18.67 34.79
CA HIS A 11 4.49 18.53 33.34
C HIS A 11 3.01 18.38 32.91
N PRO A 12 2.49 19.16 31.94
CA PRO A 12 1.08 19.12 31.55
C PRO A 12 0.58 17.71 31.21
N LEU A 13 1.45 16.87 30.65
CA LEU A 13 1.10 15.49 30.29
C LEU A 13 1.29 14.45 31.41
N SER A 14 1.55 14.89 32.65
CA SER A 14 1.59 14.00 33.83
C SER A 14 0.20 13.51 34.27
N SER A 15 -0.88 14.11 33.74
CA SER A 15 -2.27 13.76 34.04
C SER A 15 -3.14 13.77 32.77
N PRO A 16 -4.03 12.78 32.57
CA PRO A 16 -4.98 12.76 31.45
C PRO A 16 -5.91 13.97 31.42
N ARG A 17 -6.22 14.57 32.58
CA ARG A 17 -7.08 15.76 32.66
C ARG A 17 -6.43 16.95 31.97
N LYS A 18 -5.19 17.25 32.35
CA LYS A 18 -4.40 18.33 31.73
C LYS A 18 -4.10 18.04 30.25
N ALA A 19 -3.92 16.77 29.88
CA ALA A 19 -3.81 16.40 28.46
C ALA A 19 -5.07 16.77 27.66
N LYS A 20 -6.28 16.62 28.23
CA LYS A 20 -7.51 17.08 27.57
C LYS A 20 -7.59 18.60 27.44
N GLU A 21 -7.06 19.34 28.41
CA GLU A 21 -6.95 20.80 28.34
C GLU A 21 -6.03 21.19 27.17
N VAL A 22 -4.84 20.58 27.07
CA VAL A 22 -3.93 20.77 25.91
C VAL A 22 -4.64 20.46 24.58
N LEU A 23 -5.36 19.33 24.48
CA LEU A 23 -6.10 18.96 23.27
C LEU A 23 -7.21 19.96 22.90
N ALA A 24 -7.77 20.68 23.87
CA ALA A 24 -8.83 21.66 23.62
C ALA A 24 -8.32 22.85 22.81
N ASP A 25 -7.06 23.25 23.06
CA ASP A 25 -6.41 24.44 22.50
C ASP A 25 -5.68 24.17 21.16
N LEU A 26 -5.57 22.91 20.73
CA LEU A 26 -4.92 22.56 19.46
C LEU A 26 -5.70 23.09 18.23
N PRO A 27 -5.01 23.43 17.12
CA PRO A 27 -5.62 24.01 15.92
C PRO A 27 -6.40 22.97 15.10
N LYS A 28 -7.65 22.67 15.52
CA LYS A 28 -8.52 21.65 14.90
C LYS A 28 -8.83 21.89 13.42
N ASP A 29 -8.82 23.14 13.00
CA ASP A 29 -9.10 23.54 11.62
C ASP A 29 -7.87 23.40 10.69
N ASN A 30 -6.69 23.11 11.25
CA ASN A 30 -5.46 22.86 10.50
C ASN A 30 -4.91 21.46 10.81
N PRO A 31 -5.32 20.41 10.07
CA PRO A 31 -4.90 19.04 10.33
C PRO A 31 -3.38 18.83 10.34
N GLN A 32 -2.61 19.56 9.51
CA GLN A 32 -1.16 19.41 9.48
C GLN A 32 -0.51 19.94 10.76
N GLU A 33 -0.86 21.16 11.15
CA GLU A 33 -0.34 21.81 12.35
C GLU A 33 -0.76 21.05 13.61
N LEU A 34 -1.99 20.53 13.65
CA LEU A 34 -2.47 19.66 14.72
C LEU A 34 -1.59 18.42 14.90
N LEU A 35 -1.25 17.72 13.81
CA LEU A 35 -0.39 16.53 13.90
C LEU A 35 1.06 16.87 14.26
N ASP A 36 1.58 18.01 13.79
CA ASP A 36 2.89 18.51 14.18
C ASP A 36 2.94 18.82 15.70
N GLU A 37 1.94 19.52 16.23
CA GLU A 37 1.86 19.84 17.67
C GLU A 37 1.70 18.58 18.52
N LEU A 38 0.82 17.64 18.12
CA LEU A 38 0.71 16.35 18.80
C LEU A 38 2.03 15.59 18.81
N SER A 39 2.79 15.65 17.71
CA SER A 39 4.12 15.01 17.61
C SER A 39 5.10 15.60 18.62
N VAL A 40 5.14 16.94 18.74
CA VAL A 40 5.96 17.63 19.75
C VAL A 40 5.54 17.24 21.17
N TRP A 41 4.24 17.20 21.45
CA TRP A 41 3.75 16.77 22.77
C TRP A 41 4.10 15.31 23.07
N MET A 42 4.05 14.40 22.10
CA MET A 42 4.44 13.01 22.29
C MET A 42 5.91 12.85 22.67
N GLU A 43 6.82 13.64 22.09
CA GLU A 43 8.25 13.62 22.40
C GLU A 43 8.51 14.03 23.87
N SER A 44 7.68 14.91 24.44
CA SER A 44 7.80 15.36 25.83
C SER A 44 7.34 14.34 26.89
N LEU A 45 6.70 13.23 26.50
CA LEU A 45 6.08 12.25 27.42
C LEU A 45 7.07 11.35 28.18
N GLY A 46 8.35 11.35 27.82
CA GLY A 46 9.33 10.38 28.33
C GLY A 46 9.48 10.34 29.85
N SER A 47 9.20 11.45 30.55
CA SER A 47 9.34 11.57 32.00
C SER A 47 8.08 11.21 32.82
N ALA A 48 6.92 11.04 32.17
CA ALA A 48 5.68 10.67 32.87
C ALA A 48 5.70 9.20 33.29
N GLY A 49 4.98 8.82 34.36
CA GLY A 49 4.84 7.42 34.76
C GLY A 49 4.02 6.60 33.74
N LEU A 50 4.27 5.28 33.69
CA LEU A 50 3.68 4.37 32.69
C LEU A 50 2.16 4.54 32.49
N GLN A 51 1.38 4.61 33.57
CA GLN A 51 -0.08 4.77 33.49
C GLN A 51 -0.47 6.06 32.75
N SER A 52 0.07 7.20 33.18
CA SER A 52 -0.20 8.49 32.53
C SER A 52 0.26 8.48 31.07
N ARG A 53 1.43 7.91 30.76
CA ARG A 53 1.92 7.80 29.37
C ARG A 53 0.92 7.04 28.49
N VAL A 54 0.43 5.89 28.94
CA VAL A 54 -0.54 5.08 28.19
C VAL A 54 -1.84 5.84 27.97
N GLU A 55 -2.40 6.43 29.02
CA GLU A 55 -3.68 7.15 28.95
C GLU A 55 -3.59 8.38 28.04
N VAL A 56 -2.51 9.16 28.13
CA VAL A 56 -2.30 10.34 27.27
C VAL A 56 -2.09 9.94 25.80
N LEU A 57 -1.24 8.94 25.52
CA LEU A 57 -1.01 8.49 24.15
C LEU A 57 -2.28 7.95 23.50
N GLN A 58 -3.13 7.24 24.25
CA GLN A 58 -4.41 6.79 23.75
C GLN A 58 -5.39 7.95 23.47
N LEU A 59 -5.37 9.00 24.29
CA LEU A 59 -6.15 10.21 24.01
C LEU A 59 -5.67 10.90 22.73
N PHE A 60 -4.36 11.05 22.56
CA PHE A 60 -3.77 11.69 21.39
C PHE A 60 -4.06 10.90 20.10
N ASP A 61 -3.84 9.59 20.12
CA ASP A 61 -4.16 8.68 19.00
C ASP A 61 -5.63 8.80 18.60
N GLN A 62 -6.56 8.83 19.56
CA GLN A 62 -7.98 8.98 19.29
C GLN A 62 -8.32 10.36 18.71
N PHE A 63 -7.74 11.41 19.27
CA PHE A 63 -7.96 12.79 18.84
C PHE A 63 -7.43 13.06 17.42
N ALA A 64 -6.30 12.44 17.05
CA ALA A 64 -5.69 12.58 15.73
C ALA A 64 -6.47 11.92 14.59
N GLN A 65 -7.35 10.95 14.88
CA GLN A 65 -8.01 10.13 13.85
C GLN A 65 -8.69 10.93 12.71
N PRO A 66 -9.44 12.02 12.96
CA PRO A 66 -10.03 12.82 11.89
C PRO A 66 -8.98 13.54 11.03
N ALA A 67 -7.96 14.14 11.65
CA ALA A 67 -6.88 14.83 10.95
C ALA A 67 -6.08 13.87 10.06
N CYS A 68 -5.73 12.68 10.56
CA CYS A 68 -5.06 11.65 9.77
C CYS A 68 -5.89 11.24 8.55
N ARG A 69 -7.22 11.05 8.70
CA ARG A 69 -8.09 10.69 7.58
C ARG A 69 -8.17 11.79 6.52
N ALA A 70 -8.31 13.04 6.93
CA ALA A 70 -8.39 14.17 6.02
C ALA A 70 -7.10 14.33 5.21
N LEU A 71 -5.95 14.26 5.88
CA LEU A 71 -4.65 14.36 5.22
C LEU A 71 -4.32 13.15 4.35
N GLU A 72 -4.73 11.93 4.74
CA GLU A 72 -4.60 10.75 3.89
C GLU A 72 -5.42 10.91 2.60
N GLN A 73 -6.65 11.42 2.69
CA GLN A 73 -7.48 11.70 1.50
C GLN A 73 -6.82 12.76 0.61
N GLU A 74 -6.34 13.86 1.19
CA GLU A 74 -5.63 14.91 0.47
C GLU A 74 -4.41 14.34 -0.25
N TYR A 75 -3.58 13.56 0.44
CA TYR A 75 -2.37 12.96 -0.11
C TYR A 75 -2.69 12.07 -1.32
N LEU A 76 -3.67 11.17 -1.19
CA LEU A 76 -4.06 10.23 -2.25
C LEU A 76 -4.79 10.91 -3.42
N ALA A 77 -5.42 12.05 -3.18
CA ALA A 77 -6.04 12.88 -4.23
C ALA A 77 -5.02 13.78 -4.95
N SER A 78 -3.98 14.21 -4.25
CA SER A 78 -3.01 15.17 -4.77
C SER A 78 -2.02 14.54 -5.77
N GLY A 79 -1.78 15.24 -6.88
CA GLY A 79 -0.70 14.94 -7.81
C GLY A 79 0.61 15.66 -7.44
N GLN A 80 1.67 14.88 -7.26
CA GLN A 80 3.15 15.14 -7.27
C GLN A 80 3.72 16.27 -6.38
N GLY A 81 3.07 17.43 -6.20
CA GLY A 81 3.70 18.62 -5.59
C GLY A 81 3.29 18.92 -4.14
N ARG A 82 2.00 18.85 -3.82
CA ARG A 82 1.47 19.17 -2.47
C ARG A 82 1.58 18.01 -1.48
N SER A 83 1.84 16.80 -1.99
CA SER A 83 1.91 15.56 -1.21
C SER A 83 3.12 15.45 -0.29
N GLY A 84 4.22 16.17 -0.56
CA GLY A 84 5.47 16.02 0.20
C GLY A 84 5.34 16.37 1.69
N ARG A 85 4.80 17.55 2.01
CA ARG A 85 4.58 17.96 3.41
C ARG A 85 3.55 17.07 4.11
N THR A 86 2.43 16.80 3.44
CA THR A 86 1.37 15.93 3.97
C THR A 86 1.89 14.53 4.30
N GLY A 87 2.67 13.94 3.39
CA GLY A 87 3.33 12.65 3.60
C GLY A 87 4.31 12.67 4.77
N HIS A 88 5.13 13.73 4.89
CA HIS A 88 6.09 13.88 5.97
C HIS A 88 5.41 13.95 7.35
N VAL A 89 4.37 14.78 7.49
CA VAL A 89 3.63 14.94 8.76
C VAL A 89 2.96 13.63 9.18
N LEU A 90 2.31 12.93 8.24
CA LEU A 90 1.67 11.64 8.51
C LEU A 90 2.68 10.55 8.88
N HIS A 91 3.81 10.49 8.16
CA HIS A 91 4.91 9.58 8.47
C HIS A 91 5.44 9.83 9.89
N ARG A 92 5.83 11.07 10.21
CA ARG A 92 6.37 11.45 11.52
C ARG A 92 5.40 11.12 12.65
N PHE A 93 4.12 11.48 12.51
CA PHE A 93 3.12 11.23 13.54
C PHE A 93 2.99 9.73 13.84
N HIS A 94 2.86 8.89 12.81
CA HIS A 94 2.71 7.44 12.99
C HIS A 94 3.99 6.76 13.48
N GLU A 95 5.16 7.25 13.08
CA GLU A 95 6.44 6.79 13.60
C GLU A 95 6.55 7.05 15.10
N LEU A 96 6.34 8.30 15.54
CA LEU A 96 6.39 8.69 16.95
C LEU A 96 5.35 7.95 17.79
N LEU A 97 4.10 7.89 17.31
CA LEU A 97 3.03 7.18 18.01
C LEU A 97 3.36 5.69 18.16
N GLY A 98 3.80 5.03 17.09
CA GLY A 98 4.18 3.61 17.10
C GLY A 98 5.33 3.32 18.05
N ASN A 99 6.36 4.18 18.07
CA ASN A 99 7.50 4.05 18.96
C ASN A 99 7.14 4.30 20.43
N SER A 100 6.38 5.36 20.73
CA SER A 100 5.96 5.68 22.10
C SER A 100 5.01 4.63 22.70
N LEU A 101 4.07 4.10 21.90
CA LEU A 101 3.20 3.00 22.34
C LEU A 101 3.98 1.69 22.51
N SER A 102 4.94 1.39 21.62
CA SER A 102 5.82 0.22 21.76
C SER A 102 6.66 0.30 23.04
N PHE A 103 7.19 1.48 23.35
CA PHE A 103 7.92 1.73 24.59
C PHE A 103 7.04 1.46 25.82
N CYS A 104 5.77 1.91 25.82
CA CYS A 104 4.85 1.62 26.92
C CYS A 104 4.57 0.12 27.10
N VAL A 105 4.47 -0.64 26.01
CA VAL A 105 4.35 -2.11 26.09
C VAL A 105 5.59 -2.72 26.75
N GLU A 106 6.80 -2.28 26.37
CA GLU A 106 8.03 -2.82 26.93
C GLU A 106 8.24 -2.44 28.40
N SER A 107 7.91 -1.19 28.78
CA SER A 107 7.84 -0.74 30.17
C SER A 107 6.92 -1.61 31.02
N TYR A 108 5.74 -1.93 30.52
CA TYR A 108 4.81 -2.83 31.20
C TYR A 108 5.41 -4.25 31.36
N ARG A 109 6.01 -4.79 30.29
CA ARG A 109 6.64 -6.12 30.31
C ARG A 109 7.83 -6.21 31.26
N SER A 110 8.55 -5.11 31.43
CA SER A 110 9.70 -4.98 32.34
C SER A 110 9.27 -4.74 33.81
N GLY A 111 7.98 -4.59 34.07
CA GLY A 111 7.46 -4.36 35.43
C GLY A 111 7.73 -2.96 35.96
N GLU A 112 7.78 -1.94 35.09
CA GLU A 112 7.88 -0.54 35.53
C GLU A 112 6.79 -0.22 36.57
N LYS A 113 7.12 0.63 37.55
CA LYS A 113 6.16 1.11 38.54
C LYS A 113 4.91 1.68 37.83
N GLY A 114 3.74 1.19 38.19
CA GLY A 114 2.49 1.52 37.48
C GLY A 114 2.00 0.43 36.51
N ALA A 115 2.72 -0.67 36.35
CA ALA A 115 2.33 -1.76 35.45
C ALA A 115 1.00 -2.43 35.88
N GLY A 116 0.75 -2.58 37.18
CA GLY A 116 -0.48 -3.22 37.69
C GLY A 116 -1.75 -2.48 37.28
N GLU A 117 -1.68 -1.15 37.23
CA GLU A 117 -2.74 -0.21 36.89
C GLU A 117 -3.07 -0.26 35.38
N VAL A 118 -2.07 -0.56 34.54
CA VAL A 118 -2.22 -0.66 33.08
C VAL A 118 -2.66 -2.05 32.64
N ARG A 119 -2.59 -3.09 33.50
CA ARG A 119 -2.87 -4.49 33.15
C ARG A 119 -4.16 -4.71 32.35
N ARG A 120 -5.25 -4.01 32.71
CA ARG A 120 -6.55 -4.12 32.02
C ARG A 120 -6.56 -3.46 30.64
N GLN A 121 -5.67 -2.50 30.39
CA GLN A 121 -5.56 -1.75 29.15
C GLN A 121 -4.63 -2.43 28.12
N ILE A 122 -3.91 -3.49 28.50
CA ILE A 122 -2.91 -4.15 27.65
C ILE A 122 -3.45 -4.64 26.30
N PRO A 123 -4.62 -5.29 26.20
CA PRO A 123 -5.14 -5.70 24.89
C PRO A 123 -5.34 -4.50 23.96
N GLN A 124 -5.88 -3.40 24.48
CA GLN A 124 -6.09 -2.17 23.72
C GLN A 124 -4.77 -1.48 23.36
N LEU A 125 -3.82 -1.41 24.30
CA LEU A 125 -2.49 -0.86 24.06
C LEU A 125 -1.78 -1.63 22.93
N LEU A 126 -1.70 -2.97 23.03
CA LEU A 126 -1.09 -3.81 22.00
C LEU A 126 -1.73 -3.61 20.62
N CYS A 127 -3.06 -3.53 20.56
CA CYS A 127 -3.78 -3.37 19.30
C CYS A 127 -3.58 -1.97 18.70
N ARG A 128 -3.55 -0.91 19.52
CA ARG A 128 -3.21 0.44 19.06
C ARG A 128 -1.77 0.54 18.59
N THR A 129 -0.82 -0.11 19.29
CA THR A 129 0.58 -0.22 18.83
C THR A 129 0.66 -0.93 17.48
N MET A 130 -0.03 -2.07 17.33
CA MET A 130 -0.08 -2.83 16.07
C MET A 130 -0.61 -1.97 14.91
N LYS A 131 -1.71 -1.25 15.15
CA LYS A 131 -2.30 -0.32 14.18
C LYS A 131 -1.34 0.83 13.84
N ALA A 132 -0.69 1.44 14.83
CA ALA A 132 0.23 2.56 14.62
C ALA A 132 1.45 2.12 13.80
N LEU A 133 2.04 0.96 14.11
CA LEU A 133 3.12 0.36 13.31
C LEU A 133 2.65 -0.01 11.90
N GLY A 134 1.43 -0.54 11.75
CA GLY A 134 0.84 -0.77 10.44
C GLY A 134 0.67 0.51 9.62
N SER A 135 0.30 1.63 10.26
CA SER A 135 0.28 2.94 9.61
C SER A 135 1.67 3.46 9.28
N ARG A 136 2.67 3.30 10.17
CA ARG A 136 4.07 3.64 9.89
C ARG A 136 4.56 2.91 8.64
N TYR A 137 4.33 1.60 8.54
CA TYR A 137 4.66 0.80 7.34
C TYR A 137 4.08 1.42 6.07
N ARG A 138 2.79 1.80 6.09
CA ARG A 138 2.12 2.42 4.93
C ARG A 138 2.77 3.73 4.53
N TRP A 139 3.13 4.58 5.49
CA TRP A 139 3.71 5.90 5.20
C TRP A 139 5.19 5.83 4.86
N GLU A 140 5.94 4.89 5.41
CA GLU A 140 7.29 4.57 4.95
C GLU A 140 7.27 4.12 3.47
N HIS A 141 6.31 3.27 3.11
CA HIS A 141 6.12 2.86 1.71
C HIS A 141 5.71 4.02 0.80
N LEU A 142 4.68 4.79 1.19
CA LEU A 142 4.14 5.87 0.37
C LEU A 142 5.07 7.07 0.24
N HIS A 143 5.78 7.44 1.31
CA HIS A 143 6.50 8.71 1.38
C HIS A 143 8.02 8.56 1.53
N ALA A 144 8.51 7.63 2.36
CA ALA A 144 9.95 7.44 2.53
C ALA A 144 10.59 6.67 1.36
N GLY A 145 9.79 5.89 0.61
CA GLY A 145 10.23 5.10 -0.53
C GLY A 145 11.08 3.89 -0.14
N PHE A 146 11.11 3.55 1.15
CA PHE A 146 11.67 2.33 1.72
C PHE A 146 11.01 2.08 3.08
N VAL A 147 10.92 0.81 3.47
CA VAL A 147 10.39 0.39 4.77
C VAL A 147 11.55 0.02 5.67
N SER A 148 11.54 0.53 6.90
CA SER A 148 12.60 0.27 7.88
C SER A 148 12.51 -1.18 8.39
N GLU A 149 13.63 -1.89 8.50
CA GLU A 149 13.64 -3.31 8.89
C GLU A 149 13.15 -3.54 10.33
N ASP A 150 13.32 -2.56 11.22
CA ASP A 150 12.92 -2.62 12.64
C ASP A 150 11.41 -2.80 12.82
N ILE A 151 10.61 -2.44 11.80
CA ILE A 151 9.16 -2.56 11.87
C ILE A 151 8.71 -4.01 12.06
N TRP A 152 9.40 -4.96 11.41
CA TRP A 152 9.06 -6.37 11.46
C TRP A 152 9.39 -6.96 12.83
N GLU A 153 10.56 -6.63 13.36
CA GLU A 153 10.96 -7.02 14.72
C GLU A 153 9.92 -6.55 15.76
N LYS A 154 9.49 -5.28 15.69
CA LYS A 154 8.49 -4.72 16.60
C LYS A 154 7.14 -5.42 16.46
N LEU A 155 6.63 -5.57 15.22
CA LEU A 155 5.35 -6.24 14.96
C LEU A 155 5.34 -7.68 15.48
N TYR A 156 6.42 -8.44 15.23
CA TYR A 156 6.50 -9.84 15.60
C TYR A 156 6.63 -10.04 17.10
N ARG A 157 7.44 -9.22 17.79
CA ARG A 157 7.52 -9.25 19.26
C ARG A 157 6.18 -8.99 19.92
N LEU A 158 5.44 -7.98 19.44
CA LEU A 158 4.11 -7.64 19.95
C LEU A 158 3.11 -8.76 19.71
N TYR A 159 3.10 -9.34 18.50
CA TYR A 159 2.20 -10.43 18.17
C TYR A 159 2.53 -11.71 18.96
N ALA A 160 3.80 -12.09 19.07
CA ALA A 160 4.23 -13.24 19.87
C ALA A 160 3.85 -13.07 21.36
N TYR A 161 3.98 -11.86 21.90
CA TYR A 161 3.53 -11.56 23.26
C TYR A 161 2.00 -11.66 23.40
N ALA A 162 1.24 -11.17 22.42
CA ALA A 162 -0.21 -11.27 22.40
C ALA A 162 -0.69 -12.73 22.30
N GLU A 163 0.00 -13.57 21.52
CA GLU A 163 -0.29 -15.02 21.45
C GLU A 163 0.01 -15.69 22.79
N LYS A 164 1.19 -15.46 23.37
CA LYS A 164 1.60 -16.04 24.65
C LYS A 164 0.64 -15.70 25.80
N THR A 165 0.04 -14.51 25.76
CA THR A 165 -0.86 -14.01 26.81
C THR A 165 -2.35 -14.23 26.51
N GLY A 166 -2.69 -14.92 25.41
CA GLY A 166 -4.08 -15.20 25.04
C GLY A 166 -4.86 -13.99 24.54
N ASN A 167 -4.20 -12.87 24.22
CA ASN A 167 -4.84 -11.63 23.81
C ASN A 167 -4.98 -11.48 22.29
N ALA A 168 -4.23 -12.26 21.50
CA ALA A 168 -4.11 -12.07 20.05
C ALA A 168 -5.46 -11.97 19.32
N HIS A 169 -6.42 -12.84 19.66
CA HIS A 169 -7.69 -12.98 18.94
C HIS A 169 -8.90 -12.38 19.67
N LEU A 170 -8.73 -11.77 20.84
CA LEU A 170 -9.85 -11.18 21.60
C LEU A 170 -10.50 -10.05 20.78
N PRO A 171 -11.81 -10.12 20.48
CA PRO A 171 -12.50 -9.08 19.74
C PRO A 171 -12.92 -7.92 20.66
N PHE A 172 -12.66 -6.69 20.23
CA PHE A 172 -13.12 -5.48 20.93
C PHE A 172 -13.19 -4.25 20.00
N VAL A 173 -13.85 -3.19 20.47
CA VAL A 173 -13.91 -1.90 19.76
C VAL A 173 -12.67 -1.07 20.10
N LEU A 174 -11.84 -0.77 19.11
CA LEU A 174 -10.56 -0.07 19.32
C LEU A 174 -10.75 1.43 19.59
N TYR A 175 -11.64 2.06 18.82
CA TYR A 175 -12.04 3.47 18.94
C TYR A 175 -13.56 3.54 19.10
N PRO A 176 -14.09 4.08 20.22
CA PRO A 176 -15.52 4.10 20.49
C PRO A 176 -16.35 4.73 19.37
N VAL A 177 -15.87 5.85 18.80
CA VAL A 177 -16.56 6.60 17.72
C VAL A 177 -16.73 5.77 16.45
N GLN A 178 -15.82 4.83 16.16
CA GLN A 178 -15.87 4.03 14.94
C GLN A 178 -16.76 2.79 15.09
N GLY A 179 -16.98 2.29 16.31
CA GLY A 179 -17.82 1.12 16.60
C GLY A 179 -17.35 -0.22 16.01
N ARG A 180 -16.32 -0.24 15.15
CA ARG A 180 -15.86 -1.44 14.45
C ARG A 180 -15.04 -2.34 15.38
N GLN A 181 -15.43 -3.60 15.47
CA GLN A 181 -14.65 -4.61 16.19
C GLN A 181 -13.34 -4.92 15.46
N THR A 182 -12.30 -5.19 16.24
CA THR A 182 -11.00 -5.67 15.76
C THR A 182 -10.34 -6.56 16.82
N SER A 183 -9.14 -7.06 16.52
CA SER A 183 -8.27 -7.78 17.43
C SER A 183 -6.80 -7.47 17.08
N ILE A 184 -5.87 -7.83 17.97
CA ILE A 184 -4.43 -7.64 17.72
C ILE A 184 -4.00 -8.42 16.46
N ALA A 185 -4.47 -9.66 16.32
CA ALA A 185 -4.21 -10.50 15.15
C ALA A 185 -4.77 -9.88 13.86
N ARG A 186 -5.95 -9.24 13.93
CA ARG A 186 -6.56 -8.58 12.76
C ARG A 186 -5.75 -7.38 12.30
N GLU A 187 -5.29 -6.51 13.22
CA GLU A 187 -4.42 -5.38 12.84
C GLU A 187 -3.07 -5.87 12.31
N PHE A 188 -2.50 -6.92 12.90
CA PHE A 188 -1.27 -7.55 12.40
C PHE A 188 -1.43 -8.08 10.97
N LEU A 189 -2.50 -8.81 10.72
CA LEU A 189 -2.78 -9.41 9.41
C LEU A 189 -3.00 -8.38 8.30
N LYS A 190 -3.57 -7.21 8.61
CA LYS A 190 -3.68 -6.12 7.60
C LYS A 190 -2.31 -5.73 7.07
N THR A 191 -1.33 -5.54 7.96
CA THR A 191 0.03 -5.18 7.57
C THR A 191 0.71 -6.31 6.81
N LEU A 192 0.60 -7.56 7.28
CA LEU A 192 1.20 -8.71 6.59
C LEU A 192 0.64 -8.89 5.17
N MET A 193 -0.69 -8.84 5.03
CA MET A 193 -1.35 -9.03 3.74
C MET A 193 -0.97 -7.92 2.76
N ILE A 194 -0.90 -6.66 3.19
CA ILE A 194 -0.44 -5.56 2.33
C ILE A 194 1.03 -5.70 1.94
N ALA A 195 1.90 -6.10 2.87
CA ALA A 195 3.31 -6.32 2.54
C ALA A 195 3.53 -7.45 1.54
N CYS A 196 2.65 -8.46 1.53
CA CYS A 196 2.63 -9.51 0.52
C CYS A 196 1.84 -9.15 -0.75
N SER A 197 1.42 -7.89 -0.93
CA SER A 197 0.64 -7.44 -2.10
C SER A 197 1.47 -6.76 -3.17
N ALA A 198 2.78 -7.01 -3.23
CA ALA A 198 3.72 -6.35 -4.16
C ALA A 198 3.54 -4.81 -4.16
N PRO A 199 3.67 -4.16 -2.99
CA PRO A 199 3.27 -2.76 -2.81
C PRO A 199 4.07 -1.80 -3.69
N ASP A 200 5.32 -2.13 -4.05
CA ASP A 200 6.15 -1.31 -4.94
C ASP A 200 5.68 -1.31 -6.40
N SER A 201 4.75 -2.20 -6.78
CA SER A 201 4.14 -2.21 -8.12
C SER A 201 2.87 -1.36 -8.22
N LEU A 202 2.46 -0.70 -7.12
CA LEU A 202 1.25 0.10 -7.05
C LEU A 202 1.61 1.58 -6.89
N ALA A 203 0.98 2.44 -7.70
CA ALA A 203 1.08 3.88 -7.48
C ALA A 203 0.45 4.27 -6.12
N PRO A 204 0.78 5.43 -5.51
CA PRO A 204 0.29 5.85 -4.21
C PRO A 204 -1.23 5.70 -4.02
N ARG A 205 -2.02 6.14 -5.01
CA ARG A 205 -3.49 6.01 -4.97
C ARG A 205 -3.95 4.56 -5.01
N GLU A 206 -3.29 3.72 -5.81
CA GLU A 206 -3.58 2.29 -5.94
C GLU A 206 -3.21 1.53 -4.66
N PHE A 207 -2.06 1.86 -4.06
CA PHE A 207 -1.65 1.33 -2.76
C PHE A 207 -2.60 1.78 -1.63
N GLY A 208 -3.06 3.04 -1.65
CA GLY A 208 -4.09 3.54 -0.74
C GLY A 208 -5.40 2.74 -0.84
N ILE A 209 -5.85 2.45 -2.07
CA ILE A 209 -7.01 1.59 -2.33
C ILE A 209 -6.74 0.16 -1.83
N ALA A 210 -5.55 -0.40 -2.08
CA ALA A 210 -5.19 -1.73 -1.61
C ALA A 210 -5.29 -1.84 -0.07
N CYS A 211 -4.74 -0.85 0.65
CA CYS A 211 -4.81 -0.76 2.11
C CYS A 211 -6.26 -0.67 2.62
N HIS A 212 -7.11 0.09 1.91
CA HIS A 212 -8.53 0.18 2.23
C HIS A 212 -9.25 -1.17 2.06
N LEU A 213 -9.06 -1.83 0.92
CA LEU A 213 -9.64 -3.15 0.63
C LEU A 213 -9.18 -4.20 1.64
N ALA A 214 -7.89 -4.24 1.97
CA ALA A 214 -7.37 -5.14 3.01
C ALA A 214 -8.00 -4.86 4.38
N SER A 215 -8.25 -3.59 4.72
CA SER A 215 -8.93 -3.22 5.96
C SER A 215 -10.42 -3.64 5.98
N LEU A 216 -11.11 -3.55 4.84
CA LEU A 216 -12.49 -4.03 4.71
C LEU A 216 -12.57 -5.55 4.88
N LEU A 217 -11.69 -6.27 4.19
CA LEU A 217 -11.64 -7.73 4.14
C LEU A 217 -10.95 -8.38 5.34
N SER A 218 -10.33 -7.59 6.23
CA SER A 218 -9.44 -8.10 7.29
C SER A 218 -10.08 -9.11 8.24
N HIS A 219 -11.40 -9.12 8.35
CA HIS A 219 -12.14 -10.04 9.21
C HIS A 219 -12.15 -11.48 8.67
N HIS A 220 -11.80 -11.69 7.41
CA HIS A 220 -11.66 -13.01 6.79
C HIS A 220 -10.22 -13.52 6.74
N PHE A 221 -9.23 -12.67 7.01
CA PHE A 221 -7.83 -13.08 7.03
C PHE A 221 -7.57 -14.06 8.18
N VAL A 222 -6.61 -14.95 7.94
CA VAL A 222 -6.34 -16.09 8.81
C VAL A 222 -4.85 -16.21 9.07
N ILE A 223 -4.49 -16.63 10.29
CA ILE A 223 -3.13 -16.93 10.72
C ILE A 223 -3.16 -18.21 11.57
N SER A 224 -2.16 -19.07 11.40
CA SER A 224 -2.08 -20.38 12.05
C SER A 224 -0.62 -20.81 12.24
N PRO A 225 -0.27 -21.56 13.30
CA PRO A 225 1.04 -22.20 13.41
C PRO A 225 1.22 -23.40 12.44
N HIS A 226 0.14 -23.88 11.81
CA HIS A 226 0.18 -25.00 10.87
C HIS A 226 0.32 -24.50 9.43
N GLN A 227 1.09 -25.22 8.61
CA GLN A 227 1.33 -24.91 7.20
C GLN A 227 0.07 -25.14 6.34
N ALA A 228 -0.91 -24.24 6.47
CA ALA A 228 -2.19 -24.29 5.77
C ALA A 228 -2.36 -23.18 4.71
N TYR A 229 -1.46 -22.19 4.70
CA TYR A 229 -1.63 -20.97 3.91
C TYR A 229 -0.37 -20.60 3.13
N THR A 230 -0.53 -19.74 2.13
CA THR A 230 0.49 -19.45 1.12
C THR A 230 1.62 -18.55 1.56
N HIS A 231 1.46 -17.85 2.68
CA HIS A 231 2.46 -16.94 3.20
C HIS A 231 2.86 -17.36 4.61
N TYR A 232 4.06 -16.95 5.01
CA TYR A 232 4.58 -17.20 6.34
C TYR A 232 5.38 -16.02 6.87
N VAL A 233 5.47 -15.97 8.19
CA VAL A 233 6.43 -15.18 8.96
C VAL A 233 7.11 -16.10 9.96
N ASP A 234 8.36 -15.77 10.29
CA ASP A 234 9.01 -16.32 11.47
C ASP A 234 9.07 -15.22 12.53
N LEU A 235 8.32 -15.38 13.61
CA LEU A 235 8.23 -14.38 14.67
C LEU A 235 9.55 -14.22 15.45
N ALA A 236 10.51 -15.14 15.28
CA ALA A 236 11.87 -15.02 15.82
C ALA A 236 12.81 -14.22 14.91
N SER A 237 12.42 -13.94 13.67
CA SER A 237 13.24 -13.24 12.68
C SER A 237 12.95 -11.74 12.62
N MET A 238 13.79 -10.97 11.92
CA MET A 238 13.51 -9.57 11.56
C MET A 238 13.07 -9.42 10.10
N LYS A 239 12.74 -10.54 9.42
CA LYS A 239 12.49 -10.54 7.97
C LYS A 239 11.04 -10.19 7.67
N ALA A 240 10.84 -9.47 6.57
CA ALA A 240 9.51 -9.21 6.02
C ALA A 240 8.73 -10.51 5.75
N PRO A 241 7.38 -10.49 5.81
CA PRO A 241 6.57 -11.64 5.45
C PRO A 241 6.85 -12.10 4.03
N SER A 242 6.81 -13.41 3.81
CA SER A 242 7.19 -14.01 2.55
C SER A 242 6.18 -15.06 2.12
N ARG A 243 6.02 -15.22 0.81
CA ARG A 243 5.32 -16.38 0.25
C ARG A 243 6.13 -17.65 0.54
N LEU A 244 5.44 -18.76 0.79
CA LEU A 244 6.06 -20.07 0.98
C LEU A 244 6.99 -20.42 -0.19
N LYS A 245 8.23 -20.74 0.16
CA LYS A 245 9.24 -21.31 -0.72
C LYS A 245 9.93 -22.43 0.05
N SER A 246 10.16 -23.56 -0.61
CA SER A 246 10.94 -24.65 -0.03
C SER A 246 12.44 -24.37 -0.21
N PRO A 247 13.30 -24.69 0.78
CA PRO A 247 12.97 -25.19 2.12
C PRO A 247 12.50 -24.07 3.07
N LEU A 248 11.65 -24.42 4.05
CA LEU A 248 11.26 -23.50 5.12
C LEU A 248 12.34 -23.39 6.20
N PRO A 249 12.42 -22.25 6.92
CA PRO A 249 13.26 -22.14 8.10
C PRO A 249 12.89 -23.17 9.16
N ASN A 250 13.87 -23.74 9.85
CA ASN A 250 13.63 -24.61 11.00
C ASN A 250 13.36 -23.75 12.24
N SER A 251 12.12 -23.27 12.42
CA SER A 251 11.70 -22.42 13.54
C SER A 251 10.32 -22.85 14.07
N SER A 252 10.18 -22.96 15.40
CA SER A 252 8.89 -23.19 16.08
C SER A 252 8.01 -21.94 16.16
N MET A 253 8.57 -20.77 15.81
CA MET A 253 7.89 -19.48 15.79
C MET A 253 7.31 -19.13 14.42
N LEU A 254 7.25 -20.10 13.50
CA LEU A 254 6.57 -19.95 12.21
C LEU A 254 5.08 -19.73 12.39
N ARG A 255 4.54 -18.76 11.64
CA ARG A 255 3.11 -18.56 11.45
C ARG A 255 2.81 -18.45 9.98
N PHE A 256 1.82 -19.20 9.56
CA PHE A 256 1.30 -19.24 8.20
C PHE A 256 0.03 -18.41 8.13
N PHE A 257 -0.13 -17.61 7.08
CA PHE A 257 -1.26 -16.72 6.95
C PHE A 257 -1.71 -16.55 5.50
N GLY A 258 -2.93 -16.05 5.31
CA GLY A 258 -3.49 -15.80 4.00
C GLY A 258 -4.85 -15.12 4.02
N ALA A 259 -5.42 -14.97 2.83
CA ALA A 259 -6.68 -14.25 2.63
C ALA A 259 -7.92 -14.96 3.22
N GLY A 260 -7.87 -16.27 3.46
CA GLY A 260 -9.04 -17.03 3.92
C GLY A 260 -10.25 -16.78 3.01
N LYS A 261 -11.41 -16.54 3.62
CA LYS A 261 -12.67 -16.24 2.89
C LYS A 261 -12.63 -14.92 2.09
N ALA A 262 -11.66 -14.04 2.33
CA ALA A 262 -11.55 -12.79 1.58
C ALA A 262 -11.32 -13.06 0.09
N PHE A 263 -10.67 -14.16 -0.26
CA PHE A 263 -10.39 -14.49 -1.66
C PHE A 263 -11.70 -14.72 -2.44
N GLU A 264 -12.61 -15.53 -1.91
CA GLU A 264 -13.94 -15.77 -2.50
C GLU A 264 -14.74 -14.46 -2.63
N VAL A 265 -14.71 -13.62 -1.59
CA VAL A 265 -15.37 -12.31 -1.62
C VAL A 265 -14.78 -11.41 -2.71
N MET A 266 -13.46 -11.37 -2.87
CA MET A 266 -12.84 -10.57 -3.93
C MET A 266 -13.23 -11.07 -5.32
N VAL A 267 -13.28 -12.39 -5.55
CA VAL A 267 -13.70 -12.96 -6.84
C VAL A 267 -15.11 -12.51 -7.17
N MET A 268 -16.05 -12.64 -6.22
CA MET A 268 -17.42 -12.15 -6.40
C MET A 268 -17.48 -10.65 -6.70
N LEU A 269 -16.68 -9.83 -6.02
CA LEU A 269 -16.63 -8.38 -6.27
C LEU A 269 -16.05 -8.04 -7.65
N SER A 270 -15.08 -8.81 -8.15
CA SER A 270 -14.52 -8.58 -9.47
C SER A 270 -15.43 -9.02 -10.61
N ASP A 271 -16.30 -10.00 -10.36
CA ASP A 271 -17.27 -10.50 -11.35
C ASP A 271 -18.60 -9.73 -11.33
N ASP A 272 -18.81 -8.82 -10.36
CA ASP A 272 -19.99 -7.95 -10.29
C ASP A 272 -20.06 -7.00 -11.51
N SER A 273 -20.92 -7.35 -12.46
CA SER A 273 -21.19 -6.55 -13.67
C SER A 273 -22.06 -5.32 -13.38
N SER A 274 -22.85 -5.34 -12.30
CA SER A 274 -23.73 -4.23 -11.92
C SER A 274 -22.99 -3.05 -11.28
N ASN A 275 -21.74 -3.29 -10.84
CA ASN A 275 -20.94 -2.36 -10.04
C ASN A 275 -21.58 -1.94 -8.70
N GLY A 276 -22.71 -2.52 -8.30
CA GLY A 276 -23.47 -2.09 -7.14
C GLY A 276 -22.67 -2.22 -5.85
N VAL A 277 -22.01 -3.36 -5.65
CA VAL A 277 -21.25 -3.62 -4.42
C VAL A 277 -19.91 -2.91 -4.47
N VAL A 278 -19.24 -2.88 -5.63
CA VAL A 278 -17.96 -2.18 -5.80
C VAL A 278 -18.11 -0.68 -5.55
N ARG A 279 -19.24 -0.06 -5.93
CA ARG A 279 -19.50 1.36 -5.63
C ARG A 279 -19.58 1.64 -4.13
N GLN A 280 -20.10 0.73 -3.32
CA GLN A 280 -20.18 0.91 -1.86
C GLN A 280 -18.80 0.96 -1.19
N ILE A 281 -17.80 0.27 -1.76
CA ILE A 281 -16.42 0.22 -1.23
C ILE A 281 -15.52 1.34 -1.80
N THR A 282 -16.03 2.23 -2.65
CA THR A 282 -15.28 3.37 -3.20
C THR A 282 -15.23 4.59 -2.28
N ARG A 283 -15.69 4.47 -1.03
CA ARG A 283 -15.82 5.56 -0.04
C ARG A 283 -16.60 6.77 -0.60
N GLY A 284 -17.78 6.52 -1.17
CA GLY A 284 -18.61 7.59 -1.73
C GLY A 284 -18.01 8.28 -2.96
N GLY A 285 -17.15 7.58 -3.72
CA GLY A 285 -16.54 8.11 -4.95
C GLY A 285 -15.12 8.66 -4.79
N GLU A 286 -14.55 8.67 -3.58
CA GLU A 286 -13.15 9.07 -3.36
C GLU A 286 -12.16 8.20 -4.18
N PHE A 287 -12.50 6.92 -4.34
CA PHE A 287 -11.75 5.98 -5.18
C PHE A 287 -12.45 5.77 -6.53
N PRO A 288 -11.77 5.99 -7.68
CA PRO A 288 -12.37 5.77 -8.98
C PRO A 288 -12.67 4.29 -9.17
N LEU A 289 -13.87 3.99 -9.64
CA LEU A 289 -14.38 2.62 -9.80
C LEU A 289 -13.40 1.72 -10.58
N GLU A 290 -12.91 2.19 -11.72
CA GLU A 290 -11.99 1.44 -12.58
C GLU A 290 -10.65 1.16 -11.89
N THR A 291 -10.13 2.12 -11.13
CA THR A 291 -8.94 1.90 -10.30
C THR A 291 -9.20 0.85 -9.23
N THR A 292 -10.35 0.92 -8.56
CA THR A 292 -10.72 -0.04 -7.52
C THR A 292 -10.82 -1.46 -8.10
N ARG A 293 -11.40 -1.65 -9.29
CA ARG A 293 -11.44 -2.95 -9.98
C ARG A 293 -10.04 -3.46 -10.34
N MET A 294 -9.20 -2.60 -10.90
CA MET A 294 -7.82 -2.95 -11.25
C MET A 294 -7.03 -3.39 -10.01
N VAL A 295 -7.15 -2.67 -8.89
CA VAL A 295 -6.49 -3.03 -7.61
C VAL A 295 -7.07 -4.32 -7.03
N LEU A 296 -8.39 -4.57 -7.12
CA LEU A 296 -8.98 -5.84 -6.71
C LEU A 296 -8.37 -7.03 -7.48
N LYS A 297 -8.22 -6.92 -8.81
CA LYS A 297 -7.59 -7.98 -9.63
C LYS A 297 -6.12 -8.18 -9.27
N HIS A 298 -5.40 -7.09 -9.00
CA HIS A 298 -4.03 -7.17 -8.50
C HIS A 298 -3.97 -7.95 -7.17
N LEU A 299 -4.80 -7.59 -6.19
CA LEU A 299 -4.84 -8.28 -4.90
C LEU A 299 -5.22 -9.76 -5.03
N GLN A 300 -6.13 -10.13 -5.93
CA GLN A 300 -6.42 -11.53 -6.21
C GLN A 300 -5.18 -12.28 -6.72
N ALA A 301 -4.46 -11.71 -7.68
CA ALA A 301 -3.24 -12.31 -8.20
C ALA A 301 -2.17 -12.49 -7.11
N GLN A 302 -2.08 -11.55 -6.15
CA GLN A 302 -1.16 -11.63 -5.03
C GLN A 302 -1.66 -12.54 -3.89
N TRP A 303 -2.95 -12.71 -3.68
CA TRP A 303 -3.48 -13.47 -2.53
C TRP A 303 -3.95 -14.88 -2.87
N GLN A 304 -3.86 -15.30 -4.14
CA GLN A 304 -4.20 -16.65 -4.58
C GLN A 304 -3.39 -17.75 -3.86
N SER A 305 -4.04 -18.90 -3.71
CA SER A 305 -3.52 -20.11 -3.04
C SER A 305 -2.42 -20.81 -3.85
N GLN A 306 -2.48 -20.74 -5.18
CA GLN A 306 -1.46 -21.30 -6.07
C GLN A 306 -0.89 -20.18 -6.94
N PRO A 307 0.40 -19.82 -6.80
CA PRO A 307 1.01 -18.84 -7.67
C PRO A 307 1.06 -19.41 -9.10
N LYS A 308 0.85 -18.56 -10.11
CA LYS A 308 1.09 -18.93 -11.51
C LYS A 308 2.53 -19.42 -11.66
N SER A 309 2.71 -20.62 -12.22
CA SER A 309 4.02 -21.17 -12.53
C SER A 309 4.72 -20.31 -13.58
N ARG A 310 6.05 -20.25 -13.50
CA ARG A 310 6.85 -19.56 -14.53
C ARG A 310 6.84 -20.39 -15.80
N SER A 311 6.47 -19.78 -16.92
CA SER A 311 6.37 -20.47 -18.21
C SER A 311 7.68 -20.47 -19.00
N HIS A 312 8.54 -19.46 -18.82
CA HIS A 312 9.78 -19.30 -19.61
C HIS A 312 11.03 -19.24 -18.72
N SER A 313 12.12 -19.82 -19.22
CA SER A 313 13.45 -19.74 -18.60
C SER A 313 14.03 -18.32 -18.78
N ARG A 314 14.83 -17.87 -17.82
CA ARG A 314 15.51 -16.57 -17.86
C ARG A 314 16.98 -16.76 -18.14
N LEU A 315 17.48 -16.03 -19.12
CA LEU A 315 18.91 -15.92 -19.39
C LEU A 315 19.47 -14.80 -18.51
N ARG A 316 20.48 -15.10 -17.70
CA ARG A 316 21.23 -14.05 -16.97
C ARG A 316 22.12 -13.33 -17.98
N THR A 317 21.91 -12.04 -18.12
CA THR A 317 22.60 -11.20 -19.11
C THR A 317 22.77 -9.82 -18.51
N SER A 318 23.97 -9.22 -18.61
CA SER A 318 24.19 -7.81 -18.29
C SER A 318 24.24 -7.04 -19.60
N VAL A 319 23.10 -6.48 -20.03
CA VAL A 319 22.98 -5.76 -21.30
C VAL A 319 22.26 -4.42 -21.09
N PRO A 320 22.73 -3.32 -21.73
CA PRO A 320 21.96 -2.09 -21.74
C PRO A 320 20.65 -2.31 -22.49
N ILE A 321 19.57 -1.70 -22.00
CA ILE A 321 18.24 -1.69 -22.61
C ILE A 321 17.73 -0.24 -22.68
N GLN A 322 16.86 0.06 -23.64
CA GLN A 322 16.20 1.36 -23.75
C GLN A 322 14.80 1.29 -23.15
N VAL A 323 14.41 2.31 -22.39
CA VAL A 323 13.11 2.40 -21.71
C VAL A 323 12.48 3.75 -21.99
N ALA A 324 11.24 3.77 -22.48
CA ALA A 324 10.43 4.98 -22.62
C ALA A 324 9.19 4.91 -21.73
N ARG A 325 8.73 6.07 -21.27
CA ARG A 325 7.57 6.18 -20.37
C ARG A 325 6.33 6.78 -21.00
N ASN A 326 6.48 7.37 -22.19
CA ASN A 326 5.42 8.09 -22.88
C ASN A 326 4.99 7.32 -24.12
N LEU A 327 3.75 7.55 -24.56
CA LEU A 327 3.13 6.84 -25.68
C LEU A 327 3.83 7.11 -27.03
N ASP A 328 4.40 8.31 -27.19
CA ASP A 328 5.18 8.71 -28.38
C ASP A 328 6.61 8.12 -28.40
N LEU A 329 6.95 7.34 -27.37
CA LEU A 329 8.26 6.72 -27.20
C LEU A 329 9.39 7.75 -27.16
N SER A 330 9.10 8.96 -26.67
CA SER A 330 10.08 9.99 -26.34
C SER A 330 10.65 9.78 -24.93
N ASP A 331 11.63 10.61 -24.55
CA ASP A 331 12.25 10.61 -23.21
C ASP A 331 12.81 9.23 -22.83
N VAL A 332 13.74 8.74 -23.65
CA VAL A 332 14.29 7.39 -23.54
C VAL A 332 15.46 7.37 -22.55
N GLU A 333 15.37 6.48 -21.57
CA GLU A 333 16.43 6.20 -20.61
C GLU A 333 17.13 4.87 -20.93
N THR A 334 18.41 4.78 -20.59
CA THR A 334 19.16 3.52 -20.65
C THR A 334 19.19 2.85 -19.28
N TRP A 335 18.74 1.59 -19.20
CA TRP A 335 18.84 0.76 -17.99
C TRP A 335 19.75 -0.44 -18.27
N THR A 336 20.17 -1.14 -17.23
CA THR A 336 20.96 -2.38 -17.36
C THR A 336 20.08 -3.56 -16.99
N SER A 337 19.74 -4.40 -17.96
CA SER A 337 19.08 -5.68 -17.67
C SER A 337 20.05 -6.63 -16.97
N GLU A 338 19.57 -7.38 -15.99
CA GLU A 338 20.29 -8.49 -15.33
C GLU A 338 19.80 -9.86 -15.77
N ASN A 339 18.53 -9.96 -16.20
CA ASN A 339 18.00 -11.13 -16.86
C ASN A 339 16.85 -10.80 -17.81
N ILE A 340 16.76 -11.54 -18.91
CA ILE A 340 15.69 -11.41 -19.92
C ILE A 340 15.10 -12.80 -20.18
N SER A 341 13.80 -12.84 -20.44
CA SER A 341 13.05 -13.97 -20.96
C SER A 341 12.04 -13.46 -22.00
N GLU A 342 11.41 -14.37 -22.73
CA GLU A 342 10.35 -14.04 -23.70
C GLU A 342 9.14 -13.34 -23.07
N SER A 343 8.93 -13.46 -21.76
CA SER A 343 7.76 -12.92 -21.05
C SER A 343 8.08 -11.78 -20.10
N GLY A 344 9.35 -11.37 -19.97
CA GLY A 344 9.73 -10.38 -18.96
C GLY A 344 11.22 -10.28 -18.72
N PHE A 345 11.59 -9.27 -17.94
CA PHE A 345 12.98 -9.01 -17.57
C PHE A 345 13.10 -8.51 -16.13
N ASP A 346 14.33 -8.45 -15.65
CA ASP A 346 14.74 -7.73 -14.45
C ASP A 346 15.83 -6.73 -14.84
N ALA A 347 15.65 -5.46 -14.51
CA ALA A 347 16.58 -4.40 -14.89
C ALA A 347 16.83 -3.40 -13.78
N VAL A 348 18.03 -2.83 -13.81
CA VAL A 348 18.53 -1.81 -12.88
C VAL A 348 18.63 -0.48 -13.63
N PRO A 349 17.87 0.55 -13.25
CA PRO A 349 17.97 1.86 -13.90
C PRO A 349 19.28 2.56 -13.53
N LEU A 350 19.82 3.37 -14.45
CA LEU A 350 21.05 4.16 -14.21
C LEU A 350 20.85 5.27 -13.17
N GLN A 351 19.68 5.88 -13.13
CA GLN A 351 19.28 6.89 -12.16
C GLN A 351 18.05 6.41 -11.42
N VAL A 352 17.85 6.87 -10.17
CA VAL A 352 16.60 6.60 -9.44
C VAL A 352 15.48 7.26 -10.24
N PRO A 353 14.57 6.47 -10.84
CA PRO A 353 13.57 7.08 -11.68
C PRO A 353 12.58 7.89 -10.83
N ALA A 354 11.86 8.85 -11.42
CA ALA A 354 10.74 9.51 -10.74
C ALA A 354 9.49 8.59 -10.70
N TRP A 355 9.72 7.30 -10.40
CA TRP A 355 8.87 6.15 -10.72
C TRP A 355 7.62 6.01 -9.86
N GLU A 356 7.38 6.92 -8.90
CA GLU A 356 6.27 6.78 -7.94
C GLU A 356 4.88 6.64 -8.59
N LYS A 357 4.73 6.69 -9.92
CA LYS A 357 3.43 6.73 -10.61
C LYS A 357 3.24 5.84 -11.83
N VAL A 358 4.20 4.99 -12.21
CA VAL A 358 4.14 4.31 -13.51
C VAL A 358 4.12 2.79 -13.36
N SER A 359 3.00 2.17 -13.74
CA SER A 359 2.91 0.70 -13.87
C SER A 359 3.27 0.23 -15.28
N LEU A 360 3.06 1.05 -16.32
CA LEU A 360 3.32 0.70 -17.72
C LEU A 360 4.48 1.48 -18.33
N LEU A 361 5.38 0.78 -19.02
CA LEU A 361 6.51 1.38 -19.73
C LEU A 361 6.74 0.67 -21.07
N PHE A 362 7.51 1.29 -21.94
CA PHE A 362 7.99 0.68 -23.17
C PHE A 362 9.46 0.28 -23.04
N PHE A 363 9.85 -0.88 -23.58
CA PHE A 363 11.23 -1.34 -23.52
C PHE A 363 11.73 -1.99 -24.83
N SER A 364 13.05 -2.04 -25.01
CA SER A 364 13.74 -2.76 -26.09
C SER A 364 15.19 -3.10 -25.72
N GLY A 365 15.78 -4.07 -26.41
CA GLY A 365 17.15 -4.53 -26.18
C GLY A 365 18.23 -3.50 -26.54
N ARG A 366 18.30 -3.00 -27.77
CA ARG A 366 19.31 -1.99 -28.19
C ARG A 366 18.79 -0.93 -29.17
N GLU A 367 17.55 -1.06 -29.61
CA GLU A 367 16.90 -0.15 -30.56
C GLU A 367 15.87 0.73 -29.84
N ARG A 368 14.99 1.43 -30.58
CA ARG A 368 13.90 2.20 -29.99
C ARG A 368 12.94 1.26 -29.20
N PRO A 369 12.39 1.68 -28.05
CA PRO A 369 11.42 0.89 -27.29
C PRO A 369 10.26 0.42 -28.16
N SER A 370 9.99 -0.88 -28.19
CA SER A 370 8.99 -1.48 -29.11
C SER A 370 8.04 -2.46 -28.44
N ASN A 371 8.26 -2.75 -27.16
CA ASN A 371 7.44 -3.67 -26.39
C ASN A 371 6.74 -2.91 -25.26
N LEU A 372 5.45 -3.14 -25.08
CA LEU A 372 4.72 -2.63 -23.92
C LEU A 372 4.92 -3.59 -22.74
N CYS A 373 5.27 -3.03 -21.60
CA CYS A 373 5.56 -3.75 -20.37
C CYS A 373 4.74 -3.23 -19.21
N ILE A 374 4.48 -4.11 -18.24
CA ILE A 374 3.97 -3.76 -16.92
C ILE A 374 4.99 -4.09 -15.83
N ILE A 375 5.27 -3.15 -14.94
CA ILE A 375 6.08 -3.37 -13.75
C ILE A 375 5.28 -4.26 -12.80
N ARG A 376 5.83 -5.44 -12.48
CA ARG A 376 5.22 -6.39 -11.54
C ARG A 376 5.82 -6.35 -10.16
N ARG A 377 7.08 -5.94 -10.07
CA ARG A 377 7.80 -5.85 -8.80
C ARG A 377 8.91 -4.82 -8.90
N MET A 378 9.18 -4.18 -7.78
CA MET A 378 10.38 -3.39 -7.59
C MET A 378 10.98 -3.79 -6.25
N ASN A 379 12.30 -3.91 -6.19
CA ASN A 379 13.00 -4.18 -4.94
C ASN A 379 14.29 -3.37 -4.93
N ARG A 380 14.85 -3.15 -3.74
CA ARG A 380 16.21 -2.65 -3.61
C ARG A 380 17.14 -3.77 -3.20
N ASP A 381 18.34 -3.81 -3.77
CA ASP A 381 19.40 -4.69 -3.29
C ASP A 381 20.08 -4.11 -2.05
N ALA A 382 21.04 -4.85 -1.48
CA ALA A 382 21.82 -4.41 -0.32
C ALA A 382 22.65 -3.14 -0.60
N ALA A 383 22.98 -2.88 -1.87
CA ALA A 383 23.64 -1.65 -2.32
C ALA A 383 22.65 -0.51 -2.60
N ARG A 384 21.36 -0.69 -2.24
CA ARG A 384 20.25 0.25 -2.44
C ARG A 384 19.96 0.58 -3.92
N ARG A 385 20.41 -0.24 -4.86
CA ARG A 385 20.06 -0.14 -6.28
C ARG A 385 18.68 -0.72 -6.51
N TRP A 386 17.92 -0.08 -7.39
CA TRP A 386 16.59 -0.56 -7.78
C TRP A 386 16.69 -1.73 -8.75
N HIS A 387 15.90 -2.77 -8.51
CA HIS A 387 15.64 -3.87 -9.42
C HIS A 387 14.17 -3.84 -9.82
N ILE A 388 13.91 -3.68 -11.11
CA ILE A 388 12.58 -3.57 -11.69
C ILE A 388 12.31 -4.85 -12.46
N GLY A 389 11.37 -5.65 -11.96
CA GLY A 389 10.87 -6.82 -12.65
C GLY A 389 9.62 -6.46 -13.45
N ALA A 390 9.72 -6.50 -14.77
CA ALA A 390 8.63 -6.19 -15.68
C ALA A 390 8.19 -7.43 -16.48
N GLU A 391 6.90 -7.48 -16.81
CA GLU A 391 6.27 -8.47 -17.69
C GLU A 391 5.97 -7.82 -19.04
N ILE A 392 6.32 -8.51 -20.12
CA ILE A 392 6.06 -8.08 -21.49
C ILE A 392 4.59 -8.38 -21.79
N LEU A 393 3.79 -7.33 -22.03
CA LEU A 393 2.38 -7.46 -22.40
C LEU A 393 2.22 -7.67 -23.90
N SER A 394 3.02 -6.98 -24.72
CA SER A 394 3.04 -7.17 -26.17
C SER A 394 4.37 -6.71 -26.77
N SER A 395 4.79 -7.41 -27.82
CA SER A 395 5.93 -7.08 -28.69
C SER A 395 5.49 -6.57 -30.07
N HIS A 396 4.19 -6.52 -30.31
CA HIS A 396 3.60 -6.09 -31.58
C HIS A 396 2.68 -4.90 -31.33
N LEU A 397 3.27 -3.71 -31.43
CA LEU A 397 2.56 -2.45 -31.21
C LEU A 397 2.26 -1.79 -32.56
N HIS A 398 0.99 -1.50 -32.82
CA HIS A 398 0.57 -0.82 -34.04
C HIS A 398 -0.07 0.53 -33.69
N PRO A 399 0.41 1.65 -34.26
CA PRO A 399 -0.24 2.94 -34.10
C PRO A 399 -1.69 2.90 -34.56
N VAL A 400 -2.58 3.48 -33.76
CA VAL A 400 -4.01 3.60 -34.06
C VAL A 400 -4.48 4.98 -33.61
N GLN A 401 -5.40 5.58 -34.37
CA GLN A 401 -6.13 6.77 -33.94
C GLN A 401 -7.53 6.39 -33.50
N LEU A 402 -7.94 6.92 -32.35
CA LEU A 402 -9.28 6.77 -31.82
C LEU A 402 -10.00 8.10 -31.98
N SER A 403 -11.15 8.09 -32.66
CA SER A 403 -11.96 9.28 -32.90
C SER A 403 -13.24 9.21 -32.08
N ALA A 404 -13.53 10.24 -31.30
CA ALA A 404 -14.81 10.41 -30.60
C ALA A 404 -15.14 11.89 -30.45
N ALA A 405 -16.40 12.27 -30.68
CA ALA A 405 -16.90 13.63 -30.45
C ALA A 405 -16.02 14.77 -31.06
N GLY A 406 -15.38 14.51 -32.20
CA GLY A 406 -14.49 15.48 -32.87
C GLY A 406 -13.06 15.57 -32.31
N LEU A 407 -12.73 14.76 -31.30
CA LEU A 407 -11.38 14.57 -30.79
C LEU A 407 -10.73 13.34 -31.44
N ASN A 408 -9.44 13.45 -31.74
CA ASN A 408 -8.61 12.33 -32.18
C ASN A 408 -7.55 12.07 -31.12
N LEU A 409 -7.52 10.84 -30.62
CA LEU A 409 -6.60 10.38 -29.59
C LEU A 409 -5.58 9.43 -30.19
N ASN A 410 -4.32 9.60 -29.82
CA ASN A 410 -3.28 8.66 -30.19
C ASN A 410 -3.36 7.39 -29.33
N GLY A 411 -3.16 6.25 -29.99
CA GLY A 411 -3.11 4.95 -29.33
C GLY A 411 -2.07 4.02 -29.96
N LEU A 412 -1.71 3.00 -29.18
CA LEU A 412 -0.97 1.83 -29.64
C LEU A 412 -1.81 0.59 -29.40
N LEU A 413 -2.21 -0.06 -30.48
CA LEU A 413 -2.86 -1.37 -30.45
C LEU A 413 -1.86 -2.40 -29.90
N VAL A 414 -2.28 -3.08 -28.82
CA VAL A 414 -1.47 -4.04 -28.07
C VAL A 414 -1.85 -5.47 -28.41
N ARG A 415 -3.16 -5.73 -28.48
CA ARG A 415 -3.73 -7.04 -28.77
C ARG A 415 -5.13 -6.89 -29.37
N MET A 416 -5.48 -7.77 -30.31
CA MET A 416 -6.81 -7.84 -30.90
C MET A 416 -7.28 -9.28 -30.96
N ASP A 417 -8.46 -9.54 -30.39
CA ASP A 417 -9.23 -10.76 -30.51
C ASP A 417 -10.54 -10.45 -31.29
N GLU A 418 -11.36 -11.45 -31.61
CA GLU A 418 -12.57 -11.26 -32.45
C GLU A 418 -13.56 -10.20 -31.93
N ARG A 419 -13.67 -10.05 -30.60
CA ARG A 419 -14.66 -9.15 -29.96
C ARG A 419 -14.05 -8.13 -29.01
N LYS A 420 -12.73 -8.18 -28.83
CA LYS A 420 -12.04 -7.40 -27.81
C LYS A 420 -10.72 -6.89 -28.35
N VAL A 421 -10.39 -5.66 -27.99
CA VAL A 421 -9.12 -5.05 -28.36
C VAL A 421 -8.51 -4.37 -27.15
N GLU A 422 -7.19 -4.44 -27.03
CA GLU A 422 -6.43 -3.77 -25.98
C GLU A 422 -5.57 -2.69 -26.61
N ILE A 423 -5.74 -1.46 -26.14
CA ILE A 423 -5.08 -0.28 -26.71
C ILE A 423 -4.50 0.55 -25.56
N ALA A 424 -3.22 0.87 -25.65
CA ALA A 424 -2.60 1.91 -24.84
C ALA A 424 -2.98 3.26 -25.46
N VAL A 425 -3.80 4.05 -24.77
CA VAL A 425 -4.36 5.32 -25.26
C VAL A 425 -3.93 6.46 -24.35
N GLU A 426 -3.67 7.63 -24.94
CA GLU A 426 -3.35 8.84 -24.18
C GLU A 426 -4.46 9.19 -23.17
N THR A 427 -4.08 9.72 -22.00
CA THR A 427 -5.05 10.01 -20.94
C THR A 427 -5.83 11.29 -21.16
N THR A 428 -5.23 12.27 -21.83
CA THR A 428 -5.85 13.59 -22.04
C THR A 428 -6.90 13.47 -23.12
N GLY A 429 -8.15 13.84 -22.83
CA GLY A 429 -9.27 13.75 -23.78
C GLY A 429 -9.96 12.37 -23.83
N PHE A 430 -9.40 11.35 -23.18
CA PHE A 430 -10.04 10.04 -23.08
C PHE A 430 -11.17 10.01 -22.02
N SER A 431 -12.27 9.35 -22.35
CA SER A 431 -13.44 9.14 -21.50
C SER A 431 -13.88 7.67 -21.56
N SER A 432 -14.01 7.03 -20.40
CA SER A 432 -14.44 5.62 -20.33
C SER A 432 -15.94 5.41 -20.62
N THR A 433 -16.71 6.49 -20.80
CA THR A 433 -18.16 6.43 -21.06
C THR A 433 -18.51 6.69 -22.52
N GLU A 434 -17.54 7.13 -23.33
CA GLU A 434 -17.73 7.41 -24.74
C GLU A 434 -17.47 6.17 -25.60
N ARG A 435 -17.96 6.21 -26.83
CA ARG A 435 -17.62 5.23 -27.87
C ARG A 435 -16.60 5.87 -28.80
N TYR A 436 -15.65 5.06 -29.26
CA TYR A 436 -14.59 5.50 -30.15
C TYR A 436 -14.70 4.79 -31.48
N GLU A 437 -14.35 5.45 -32.57
CA GLU A 437 -14.13 4.83 -33.86
C GLU A 437 -12.63 4.69 -34.11
N ALA A 438 -12.21 3.55 -34.65
CA ALA A 438 -10.81 3.31 -35.00
C ALA A 438 -10.70 2.40 -36.23
N ASP A 439 -9.73 2.69 -37.10
CA ASP A 439 -9.34 1.75 -38.15
C ASP A 439 -8.43 0.67 -37.56
N LEU A 440 -8.93 -0.57 -37.53
CA LEU A 440 -8.15 -1.74 -37.12
C LEU A 440 -7.97 -2.66 -38.33
N GLY A 441 -6.77 -2.63 -38.92
CA GLY A 441 -6.43 -3.51 -40.04
C GLY A 441 -7.16 -3.20 -41.35
N GLY A 442 -7.45 -1.92 -41.62
CA GLY A 442 -8.12 -1.44 -42.84
C GLY A 442 -9.64 -1.48 -42.76
N LYS A 443 -10.21 -1.63 -41.55
CA LYS A 443 -11.64 -1.66 -41.30
C LYS A 443 -11.97 -0.76 -40.12
N MET A 444 -12.99 0.09 -40.30
CA MET A 444 -13.50 0.92 -39.22
C MET A 444 -14.32 0.08 -38.24
N HIS A 445 -14.00 0.21 -36.96
CA HIS A 445 -14.68 -0.46 -35.86
C HIS A 445 -15.14 0.56 -34.81
N THR A 446 -16.31 0.31 -34.21
CA THR A 446 -16.76 1.03 -33.02
C THR A 446 -16.26 0.29 -31.77
N LEU A 447 -15.54 1.01 -30.92
CA LEU A 447 -14.90 0.52 -29.71
C LEU A 447 -15.61 1.09 -28.48
N ILE A 448 -15.98 0.21 -27.57
CA ILE A 448 -16.61 0.57 -26.29
C ILE A 448 -15.63 0.24 -25.16
N PRO A 449 -15.14 1.22 -24.38
CA PRO A 449 -14.29 0.96 -23.23
C PRO A 449 -14.94 -0.04 -22.27
N LEU A 450 -14.19 -1.07 -21.87
CA LEU A 450 -14.66 -2.11 -20.96
C LEU A 450 -13.91 -2.11 -19.64
N GLU A 451 -12.58 -2.00 -19.69
CA GLU A 451 -11.76 -2.27 -18.51
C GLU A 451 -10.42 -1.55 -18.58
N LEU A 452 -10.05 -0.86 -17.50
CA LEU A 452 -8.70 -0.34 -17.30
C LEU A 452 -7.75 -1.47 -16.84
N LEU A 453 -6.71 -1.74 -17.63
CA LEU A 453 -5.76 -2.82 -17.37
C LEU A 453 -4.46 -2.33 -16.71
N GLY A 454 -4.09 -1.07 -16.90
CA GLY A 454 -2.89 -0.49 -16.30
C GLY A 454 -2.71 0.99 -16.62
N ARG A 455 -1.81 1.65 -15.88
CA ARG A 455 -1.52 3.09 -16.02
C ARG A 455 -0.06 3.36 -16.33
N GLY A 456 0.18 4.17 -17.35
CA GLY A 456 1.47 4.72 -17.73
C GLY A 456 1.60 6.21 -17.39
N SER A 457 2.69 6.82 -17.82
CA SER A 457 2.86 8.27 -17.73
C SER A 457 2.15 8.93 -18.93
N GLY A 458 0.99 9.55 -18.68
CA GLY A 458 0.22 10.24 -19.72
C GLY A 458 -0.56 9.33 -20.68
N PHE A 459 -0.57 8.01 -20.43
CA PHE A 459 -1.39 7.04 -21.16
C PHE A 459 -1.90 5.93 -20.23
N ASN A 460 -2.95 5.24 -20.65
CA ASN A 460 -3.52 4.10 -19.94
C ASN A 460 -3.74 2.93 -20.91
N LEU A 461 -3.56 1.70 -20.44
CA LEU A 461 -3.94 0.51 -21.20
C LEU A 461 -5.40 0.17 -20.90
N TRP A 462 -6.22 0.18 -21.94
CA TRP A 462 -7.64 -0.14 -21.86
C TRP A 462 -7.98 -1.34 -22.72
N ARG A 463 -8.91 -2.16 -22.23
CA ARG A 463 -9.63 -3.15 -23.02
C ARG A 463 -10.93 -2.53 -23.50
N PHE A 464 -11.25 -2.77 -24.76
CA PHE A 464 -12.48 -2.34 -25.43
C PHE A 464 -13.22 -3.55 -25.98
N HIS A 465 -14.54 -3.42 -26.08
CA HIS A 465 -15.39 -4.29 -26.89
C HIS A 465 -15.44 -3.74 -28.31
N ILE A 466 -15.35 -4.63 -29.30
CA ILE A 466 -15.67 -4.31 -30.69
C ILE A 466 -17.17 -4.54 -30.85
N ALA A 467 -17.91 -3.47 -31.14
CA ALA A 467 -19.37 -3.48 -31.25
C ALA A 467 -19.89 -4.14 -32.53
#